data_AF-A0A834LFT1-F1
#
_entry.id   AF-A0A834LFT1-F1
#
_cell.length_a   1.000
_cell.length_b   1.000
_cell.length_c   1.000
_cell.angle_alpha   90.00
_cell.angle_beta   90.00
_cell.angle_gamma   90.00
#
_symmetry.space_group_name_H-M   'P 1'
#
loop_
_entity.id
_entity.type
_entity.pdbx_description
1 polymer ?
#
loop_
_entity_poly.entity_id
_entity_poly.type
_entity_poly.pdbx_seq_one_letter_code
_entity_poly.pdbx_strand_id
1 'polypeptide(L)'
;MEFKNSILIKLLIVQCLLVCCLAQVFSTIIVQWPGSYCDTQQSCCYPTTGKSNSDFSIHGLWPNNDDGSYPANCDPNNPFDQSEVLLITLKRNSIFYKIWCLETETEINPDGGSYSLSSIQGAINDAIGSTPWIECNVDESGNSQLFQVYICVDTSGLNIIQCPIMPNSGKCGSNTIEFPTF
;
A
#
# COMPACT_ATOMS: atom_id res chain seq x y z
N MET A 1 5.01 -2.22 50.30
CA MET A 1 5.78 -0.98 50.07
C MET A 1 4.93 -0.07 49.22
N GLU A 2 4.37 0.99 49.80
CA GLU A 2 3.60 1.99 49.06
C GLU A 2 4.57 2.83 48.22
N PHE A 3 4.39 2.84 46.90
CA PHE A 3 5.08 3.78 46.02
C PHE A 3 4.57 5.19 46.32
N LYS A 4 5.23 5.88 47.26
CA LYS A 4 4.98 7.31 47.52
C LYS A 4 5.11 8.07 46.20
N ASN A 5 4.13 8.94 45.92
CA ASN A 5 4.02 9.87 44.78
C ASN A 5 5.39 10.44 44.33
N SER A 6 6.14 9.69 43.54
CA SER A 6 7.45 10.12 43.05
C SER A 6 7.23 10.94 41.79
N ILE A 7 7.42 12.24 41.92
CA ILE A 7 7.35 13.19 40.79
C ILE A 7 8.30 12.77 39.68
N LEU A 8 9.46 12.18 40.02
CA LEU A 8 10.42 11.66 39.04
C LEU A 8 9.84 10.50 38.21
N ILE A 9 9.12 9.56 38.83
CA ILE A 9 8.49 8.43 38.11
C ILE A 9 7.38 8.96 37.21
N LYS A 10 6.59 9.92 37.69
CA LYS A 10 5.55 10.55 36.86
C LYS A 10 6.15 11.33 35.68
N LEU A 11 7.25 12.05 35.88
CA LEU A 11 7.97 12.75 34.81
C LEU A 11 8.59 11.78 33.80
N LEU A 12 9.17 10.66 34.26
CA LEU A 12 9.69 9.60 33.37
C LEU A 12 8.58 8.94 32.56
N ILE A 13 7.42 8.66 33.16
CA ILE A 13 6.25 8.12 32.45
C ILE A 13 5.72 9.14 31.43
N VAL A 14 5.58 10.41 31.81
CA VAL A 14 5.13 11.47 30.89
C VAL A 14 6.12 11.67 29.75
N GLN A 15 7.43 11.65 30.03
CA GLN A 15 8.47 11.76 29.02
C GLN A 15 8.47 10.54 28.08
N CYS A 16 8.26 9.33 28.62
CA CYS A 16 8.15 8.11 27.81
C CYS A 16 6.90 8.11 26.93
N LEU A 17 5.74 8.54 27.47
CA LEU A 17 4.50 8.70 26.71
C LEU A 17 4.61 9.77 25.62
N LEU A 18 5.32 10.87 25.90
CA LEU A 18 5.63 11.90 24.90
C LEU A 18 6.53 11.35 23.79
N VAL A 19 7.54 10.53 24.12
CA VAL A 19 8.42 9.89 23.13
C VAL A 19 7.67 8.85 22.29
N CYS A 20 6.80 8.02 22.89
CA CYS A 20 5.94 7.10 22.15
C CYS A 20 4.95 7.82 21.23
N CYS A 21 4.56 9.05 21.56
CA CYS A 21 3.70 9.87 20.71
C CYS A 21 4.45 10.53 19.53
N LEU A 22 5.80 10.57 19.56
CA LEU A 22 6.66 11.09 18.51
C LEU A 22 7.10 10.05 17.49
N ALA A 23 6.93 8.75 17.77
CA ALA A 23 6.98 7.73 16.74
C ALA A 23 5.70 7.89 15.90
N GLN A 24 5.74 8.82 14.94
CA GLN A 24 4.73 8.90 13.89
C GLN A 24 4.91 7.67 13.02
N VAL A 25 4.16 6.64 13.38
CA VAL A 25 3.99 5.43 12.59
C VAL A 25 2.83 5.72 11.64
N PHE A 26 2.99 5.47 10.37
CA PHE A 26 1.88 5.41 9.42
C PHE A 26 1.78 3.99 8.89
N SER A 27 0.75 3.68 8.13
CA SER A 27 0.72 2.43 7.38
C SER A 27 0.61 2.71 5.89
N THR A 28 1.18 1.83 5.08
CA THR A 28 1.07 1.89 3.63
C THR A 28 0.25 0.71 3.16
N ILE A 29 -0.82 1.01 2.43
CA ILE A 29 -1.57 0.02 1.67
C ILE A 29 -0.91 -0.07 0.31
N ILE A 30 -0.53 -1.28 -0.06
CA ILE A 30 0.05 -1.60 -1.36
C ILE A 30 -0.97 -2.42 -2.11
N VAL A 31 -1.40 -1.90 -3.26
CA VAL A 31 -2.21 -2.64 -4.21
C VAL A 31 -1.39 -2.98 -5.44
N GLN A 32 -1.66 -4.14 -6.03
CA GLN A 32 -0.88 -4.70 -7.12
C GLN A 32 -1.77 -5.03 -8.31
N TRP A 33 -1.30 -4.67 -9.51
CA TRP A 33 -1.94 -5.03 -10.76
C TRP A 33 -1.56 -6.47 -11.15
N PRO A 34 -2.52 -7.40 -11.29
CA PRO A 34 -2.21 -8.79 -11.58
C PRO A 34 -1.69 -9.02 -13.01
N GLY A 35 -1.99 -8.15 -13.98
CA GLY A 35 -1.41 -8.20 -15.34
C GLY A 35 0.12 -8.14 -15.29
N SER A 36 0.64 -7.06 -14.70
CA SER A 36 2.08 -6.84 -14.53
C SER A 36 2.78 -7.84 -13.61
N TYR A 37 2.03 -8.59 -12.78
CA TYR A 37 2.62 -9.68 -12.00
C TYR A 37 2.81 -10.94 -12.86
N CYS A 38 1.95 -11.16 -13.85
CA CYS A 38 1.84 -12.40 -14.60
C CYS A 38 2.51 -12.37 -15.98
N ASP A 39 2.92 -11.22 -16.48
CA ASP A 39 3.54 -11.02 -17.79
C ASP A 39 5.06 -10.79 -17.73
N THR A 40 5.67 -11.12 -16.60
CA THR A 40 7.13 -11.08 -16.44
C THR A 40 7.76 -12.40 -16.85
N GLN A 41 9.09 -12.43 -16.97
CA GLN A 41 9.85 -13.67 -17.20
C GLN A 41 9.68 -14.72 -16.08
N GLN A 42 9.13 -14.35 -14.92
CA GLN A 42 8.80 -15.27 -13.84
C GLN A 42 7.41 -15.88 -14.06
N SER A 43 7.28 -17.19 -13.85
CA SER A 43 5.99 -17.87 -13.95
C SER A 43 5.02 -17.38 -12.87
N CYS A 44 3.76 -17.14 -13.24
CA CYS A 44 2.66 -16.93 -12.29
C CYS A 44 1.65 -18.08 -12.31
N CYS A 45 0.91 -18.23 -11.21
CA CYS A 45 -0.18 -19.19 -11.08
C CYS A 45 -1.44 -18.49 -10.63
N TYR A 46 -2.58 -18.85 -11.21
CA TYR A 46 -3.86 -18.40 -10.69
C TYR A 46 -4.23 -19.11 -9.38
N PRO A 47 -5.07 -18.48 -8.54
CA PRO A 47 -5.69 -19.13 -7.41
C PRO A 47 -6.43 -20.41 -7.81
N THR A 48 -6.66 -21.29 -6.84
CA THR A 48 -7.48 -22.51 -7.04
C THR A 48 -8.93 -22.21 -7.41
N THR A 49 -9.40 -20.99 -7.14
CA THR A 49 -10.70 -20.47 -7.55
C THR A 49 -10.75 -20.01 -9.02
N GLY A 50 -9.63 -20.09 -9.74
CA GLY A 50 -9.50 -19.64 -11.13
C GLY A 50 -8.91 -18.24 -11.25
N LYS A 51 -8.91 -17.72 -12.48
CA LYS A 51 -8.43 -16.37 -12.81
C LYS A 51 -9.26 -15.31 -12.06
N SER A 52 -8.58 -14.41 -11.36
CA SER A 52 -9.21 -13.27 -10.66
C SER A 52 -9.79 -12.25 -11.64
N ASN A 53 -10.59 -11.31 -11.14
CA ASN A 53 -11.00 -10.15 -11.91
C ASN A 53 -9.80 -9.31 -12.34
N SER A 54 -9.94 -8.57 -13.43
CA SER A 54 -8.97 -7.57 -13.92
C SER A 54 -9.10 -6.28 -13.10
N ASP A 55 -8.83 -6.40 -11.80
CA ASP A 55 -8.85 -5.31 -10.82
C ASP A 55 -7.55 -5.33 -9.99
N PHE A 56 -7.17 -4.19 -9.41
CA PHE A 56 -6.11 -4.15 -8.40
C PHE A 56 -6.40 -5.06 -7.20
N SER A 57 -5.40 -5.83 -6.80
CA SER A 57 -5.44 -6.74 -5.64
C SER A 57 -4.65 -6.17 -4.46
N ILE A 58 -4.94 -6.61 -3.23
CA ILE A 58 -4.13 -6.24 -2.06
C ILE A 58 -2.81 -7.01 -2.12
N HIS A 59 -1.69 -6.31 -2.14
CA HIS A 59 -0.39 -6.89 -1.81
C HIS A 59 -0.21 -6.93 -0.29
N GLY A 60 -0.46 -5.81 0.40
CA GLY A 60 -0.31 -5.77 1.85
C GLY A 60 -0.66 -4.43 2.50
N LEU A 61 -0.70 -4.44 3.84
CA LEU A 61 -0.78 -3.28 4.71
C LEU A 61 0.43 -3.29 5.64
N TRP A 62 1.36 -2.36 5.44
CA TRP A 62 2.66 -2.37 6.10
C TRP A 62 2.83 -1.16 7.01
N PRO A 63 3.05 -1.34 8.32
CA PRO A 63 3.45 -0.26 9.21
C PRO A 63 4.80 0.31 8.79
N ASN A 64 4.94 1.63 8.80
CA ASN A 64 6.17 2.35 8.42
C ASN A 64 6.43 3.48 9.41
N ASN A 65 7.71 3.82 9.56
CA ASN A 65 8.15 4.98 10.32
C ASN A 65 8.47 6.14 9.37
N ASP A 66 8.37 7.37 9.87
CA ASP A 66 8.68 8.59 9.11
C ASP A 66 10.14 8.70 8.62
N ASP A 67 11.06 7.91 9.19
CA ASP A 67 12.45 7.83 8.75
C ASP A 67 12.70 6.82 7.61
N GLY A 68 11.65 6.13 7.14
CA GLY A 68 11.71 5.13 6.08
C GLY A 68 12.08 3.73 6.57
N SER A 69 12.37 3.55 7.86
CA SER A 69 12.44 2.22 8.46
C SER A 69 11.03 1.66 8.67
N TYR A 70 10.93 0.35 8.86
CA TYR A 70 9.67 -0.32 9.15
C TYR A 70 9.87 -1.44 10.17
N PRO A 71 8.92 -1.65 11.08
CA PRO A 71 8.92 -2.82 11.95
C PRO A 71 8.50 -4.07 11.16
N ALA A 72 9.11 -5.21 11.44
CA ALA A 72 8.76 -6.50 10.85
C ALA A 72 8.89 -7.61 11.88
N ASN A 73 8.03 -8.63 11.78
CA ASN A 73 8.06 -9.82 12.65
C ASN A 73 7.98 -9.46 14.16
N CYS A 74 7.11 -8.51 14.52
CA CYS A 74 7.06 -7.91 15.86
C CYS A 74 6.67 -8.89 16.97
N ASP A 75 5.87 -9.91 16.67
CA ASP A 75 5.39 -10.89 17.65
C ASP A 75 5.43 -12.32 17.08
N PRO A 76 6.53 -13.06 17.29
CA PRO A 76 6.65 -14.44 16.82
C PRO A 76 5.78 -15.43 17.62
N ASN A 77 5.20 -15.01 18.76
CA ASN A 77 4.34 -15.88 19.58
C ASN A 77 2.87 -15.78 19.19
N ASN A 78 2.53 -14.88 18.26
CA ASN A 78 1.19 -14.70 17.75
C ASN A 78 1.11 -15.08 16.26
N PRO A 79 1.11 -16.39 15.93
CA PRO A 79 1.06 -16.85 14.55
C PRO A 79 -0.30 -16.56 13.92
N PHE A 80 -0.34 -16.55 12.58
CA PHE A 80 -1.58 -16.39 11.82
C PHE A 80 -2.61 -17.48 12.15
N ASP A 81 -3.81 -17.07 12.55
CA ASP A 81 -4.98 -17.94 12.72
C ASP A 81 -6.07 -17.55 11.70
N GLN A 82 -6.31 -18.44 10.74
CA GLN A 82 -7.32 -18.23 9.70
C GLN A 82 -8.74 -18.06 10.27
N SER A 83 -9.05 -18.66 11.43
CA SER A 83 -10.39 -18.59 12.03
C SER A 83 -10.77 -17.18 12.50
N GLU A 84 -9.77 -16.33 12.78
CA GLU A 84 -9.98 -14.94 13.20
C GLU A 84 -10.28 -14.00 12.02
N VAL A 85 -10.11 -14.45 10.79
CA VAL A 85 -10.24 -13.65 9.55
C VAL A 85 -11.66 -13.74 8.94
N LEU A 86 -12.57 -14.50 9.56
CA LEU A 86 -13.88 -14.86 8.99
C LEU A 86 -14.82 -13.65 8.71
N LEU A 87 -14.52 -12.46 9.23
CA LEU A 87 -15.40 -11.27 9.16
C LEU A 87 -14.93 -10.15 8.21
N ILE A 88 -13.86 -10.34 7.43
CA ILE A 88 -13.30 -9.27 6.57
C ILE A 88 -13.99 -9.25 5.17
N THR A 89 -14.72 -10.30 4.80
CA THR A 89 -15.27 -10.49 3.44
C THR A 89 -16.43 -9.55 3.07
N LEU A 90 -16.92 -8.70 3.98
CA LEU A 90 -18.15 -7.91 3.75
C LEU A 90 -17.96 -6.39 3.62
N LYS A 91 -16.73 -5.87 3.75
CA LYS A 91 -16.48 -4.43 3.54
C LYS A 91 -15.42 -4.23 2.46
N ARG A 92 -15.86 -4.09 1.21
CA ARG A 92 -15.07 -3.42 0.18
C ARG A 92 -14.68 -2.05 0.74
N ASN A 93 -13.41 -1.88 1.14
CA ASN A 93 -12.92 -0.63 1.70
C ASN A 93 -13.15 0.48 0.65
N SER A 94 -13.52 1.69 1.11
CA SER A 94 -13.78 2.87 0.27
C SER A 94 -12.65 3.13 -0.74
N ILE A 95 -11.41 2.79 -0.37
CA ILE A 95 -10.21 2.88 -1.23
C ILE A 95 -10.34 2.01 -2.49
N PHE A 96 -10.78 0.76 -2.37
CA PHE A 96 -10.95 -0.13 -3.52
C PHE A 96 -12.00 0.39 -4.49
N TYR A 97 -13.12 0.90 -3.96
CA TYR A 97 -14.14 1.52 -4.80
C TYR A 97 -13.60 2.75 -5.53
N LYS A 98 -12.82 3.60 -4.84
CA LYS A 98 -12.24 4.82 -5.43
C LYS A 98 -11.19 4.53 -6.50
N ILE A 99 -10.30 3.56 -6.29
CA ILE A 99 -9.29 3.16 -7.28
C ILE A 99 -9.98 2.52 -8.49
N TRP A 100 -10.95 1.65 -8.26
CA TRP A 100 -11.74 1.03 -9.33
C TRP A 100 -12.49 2.08 -10.18
N CYS A 101 -13.00 3.16 -9.57
CA CYS A 101 -13.62 4.26 -10.32
C CYS A 101 -12.65 4.99 -11.28
N LEU A 102 -11.33 4.90 -11.07
CA LEU A 102 -10.36 5.51 -11.99
C LEU A 102 -10.42 4.87 -13.38
N GLU A 103 -10.61 3.56 -13.43
CA GLU A 103 -10.74 2.80 -14.67
C GLU A 103 -12.05 3.16 -15.40
N THR A 104 -13.09 3.63 -14.70
CA THR A 104 -14.38 3.95 -15.32
C THR A 104 -14.56 5.41 -15.71
N GLU A 105 -13.86 6.34 -15.05
CA GLU A 105 -14.07 7.79 -15.19
C GLU A 105 -12.89 8.51 -15.88
N THR A 106 -11.78 7.82 -16.11
CA THR A 106 -10.60 8.38 -16.81
C THR A 106 -10.29 7.60 -18.09
N GLU A 107 -9.48 8.20 -18.97
CA GLU A 107 -8.97 7.50 -20.16
C GLU A 107 -7.83 6.52 -19.82
N ILE A 108 -7.51 6.28 -18.54
CA ILE A 108 -6.46 5.36 -18.09
C ILE A 108 -7.10 4.01 -17.78
N ASN A 109 -6.82 3.02 -18.63
CA ASN A 109 -7.41 1.69 -18.57
C ASN A 109 -6.32 0.63 -18.71
N PRO A 110 -6.52 -0.60 -18.18
CA PRO A 110 -5.63 -1.73 -18.42
C PRO A 110 -5.83 -2.30 -19.83
N ASP A 111 -5.51 -1.49 -20.84
CA ASP A 111 -5.73 -1.78 -22.26
C ASP A 111 -4.46 -2.20 -23.03
N GLY A 112 -3.33 -2.33 -22.33
CA GLY A 112 -2.00 -2.54 -22.94
C GLY A 112 -1.38 -1.28 -23.52
N GLY A 113 -2.05 -0.13 -23.38
CA GLY A 113 -1.54 1.17 -23.74
C GLY A 113 -0.48 1.68 -22.78
N SER A 114 0.21 2.74 -23.19
CA SER A 114 1.19 3.42 -22.35
C SER A 114 0.73 4.80 -21.94
N TYR A 115 0.93 5.13 -20.66
CA TYR A 115 0.46 6.36 -20.04
C TYR A 115 1.62 7.07 -19.34
N SER A 116 1.54 8.39 -19.23
CA SER A 116 2.54 9.13 -18.46
C SER A 116 2.40 8.84 -16.96
N LEU A 117 3.51 8.76 -16.23
CA LEU A 117 3.49 8.61 -14.78
C LEU A 117 2.68 9.72 -14.10
N SER A 118 2.80 10.96 -14.59
CA SER A 118 2.07 12.10 -14.04
C SER A 118 0.57 11.99 -14.26
N SER A 119 0.10 11.45 -15.40
CA SER A 119 -1.34 11.22 -15.60
C SER A 119 -1.88 10.15 -14.66
N ILE A 120 -1.13 9.06 -14.44
CA ILE A 120 -1.53 8.00 -13.50
C ILE A 120 -1.58 8.54 -12.06
N GLN A 121 -0.52 9.22 -11.62
CA GLN A 121 -0.44 9.82 -10.28
C GLN A 121 -1.53 10.87 -10.07
N GLY A 122 -1.78 11.71 -11.07
CA GLY A 122 -2.82 12.74 -11.04
C GLY A 122 -4.21 12.15 -10.92
N ALA A 123 -4.55 11.18 -11.76
CA ALA A 123 -5.83 10.49 -11.71
C ALA A 123 -6.08 9.87 -10.33
N ILE A 124 -5.13 9.09 -9.82
CA ILE A 124 -5.25 8.48 -8.48
C ILE A 124 -5.40 9.54 -7.39
N ASN A 125 -4.60 10.61 -7.42
CA ASN A 125 -4.70 11.70 -6.46
C ASN A 125 -6.07 12.38 -6.50
N ASP A 126 -6.66 12.57 -7.68
CA ASP A 126 -8.00 13.16 -7.83
C ASP A 126 -9.09 12.26 -7.22
N ALA A 127 -8.96 10.94 -7.30
CA ALA A 127 -9.93 10.00 -6.70
C ALA A 127 -9.78 9.85 -5.18
N ILE A 128 -8.54 9.80 -4.68
CA ILE A 128 -8.29 9.47 -3.26
C ILE A 128 -7.95 10.68 -2.39
N GLY A 129 -7.61 11.82 -3.00
CA GLY A 129 -7.17 13.03 -2.32
C GLY A 129 -5.72 12.99 -1.80
N SER A 130 -4.92 12.05 -2.30
CA SER A 130 -3.50 11.89 -1.92
C SER A 130 -2.63 11.38 -3.06
N THR A 131 -1.42 11.92 -3.16
CA THR A 131 -0.45 11.52 -4.18
C THR A 131 0.08 10.12 -3.89
N PRO A 132 -0.15 9.14 -4.78
CA PRO A 132 0.38 7.80 -4.58
C PRO A 132 1.87 7.74 -4.95
N TRP A 133 2.54 6.70 -4.45
CA TRP A 133 3.78 6.23 -5.06
C TRP A 133 3.51 5.09 -6.04
N ILE A 134 4.08 5.19 -7.24
CA ILE A 134 3.93 4.22 -8.30
C ILE A 134 5.22 3.41 -8.39
N GLU A 135 5.10 2.10 -8.18
CA GLU A 135 6.16 1.14 -8.44
C GLU A 135 5.92 0.44 -9.77
N CYS A 136 7.01 0.28 -10.53
CA CYS A 136 7.01 -0.42 -11.78
C CYS A 136 7.91 -1.66 -11.74
N ASN A 137 7.54 -2.66 -12.54
CA ASN A 137 8.43 -3.74 -12.92
C ASN A 137 8.61 -3.75 -14.45
N VAL A 138 9.13 -4.86 -14.97
CA VAL A 138 9.43 -5.05 -16.39
C VAL A 138 8.77 -6.32 -16.90
N ASP A 139 8.05 -6.22 -18.03
CA ASP A 139 7.40 -7.35 -18.69
C ASP A 139 8.41 -8.27 -19.42
N GLU A 140 7.92 -9.33 -20.07
CA GLU A 140 8.74 -10.23 -20.89
C GLU A 140 9.43 -9.52 -22.09
N SER A 141 8.85 -8.43 -22.59
CA SER A 141 9.32 -7.66 -23.73
C SER A 141 10.36 -6.58 -23.38
N GLY A 142 10.54 -6.30 -22.08
CA GLY A 142 11.43 -5.26 -21.58
C GLY A 142 10.76 -3.90 -21.34
N ASN A 143 9.43 -3.82 -21.41
CA ASN A 143 8.66 -2.60 -21.16
C ASN A 143 8.55 -2.32 -19.65
N SER A 144 8.68 -1.05 -19.26
CA SER A 144 8.36 -0.60 -17.90
C SER A 144 6.85 -0.48 -17.75
N GLN A 145 6.27 -1.06 -16.70
CA GLN A 145 4.82 -1.18 -16.55
C GLN A 145 4.34 -0.95 -15.12
N LEU A 146 3.07 -0.55 -14.97
CA LEU A 146 2.41 -0.27 -13.70
C LEU A 146 2.26 -1.53 -12.86
N PHE A 147 3.07 -1.68 -11.82
CA PHE A 147 3.08 -2.89 -11.01
C PHE A 147 2.32 -2.73 -9.69
N GLN A 148 2.71 -1.74 -8.88
CA GLN A 148 2.12 -1.51 -7.56
C GLN A 148 1.84 -0.03 -7.30
N VAL A 149 0.80 0.23 -6.50
CA VAL A 149 0.41 1.56 -6.06
C VAL A 149 0.43 1.59 -4.54
N TYR A 150 1.18 2.54 -3.99
CA TYR A 150 1.41 2.72 -2.56
C TYR A 150 0.60 3.92 -2.09
N ILE A 151 -0.24 3.70 -1.08
CA ILE A 151 -1.13 4.71 -0.51
C ILE A 151 -0.93 4.73 1.00
N CYS A 152 -0.65 5.90 1.56
CA CYS A 152 -0.47 6.04 3.00
C CYS A 152 -1.80 6.26 3.72
N VAL A 153 -1.92 5.61 4.86
CA VAL A 153 -3.02 5.77 5.81
C VAL A 153 -2.47 6.07 7.20
N ASP A 154 -3.27 6.72 8.03
CA ASP A 154 -2.91 6.98 9.43
C ASP A 154 -2.75 5.68 10.25
N THR A 155 -2.32 5.82 11.51
CA THR A 155 -2.15 4.68 12.44
C THR A 155 -3.42 3.86 12.67
N SER A 156 -4.60 4.44 12.41
CA SER A 156 -5.87 3.73 12.53
C SER A 156 -6.18 2.87 11.31
N GLY A 157 -5.51 3.13 10.18
CA GLY A 157 -5.78 2.49 8.89
C GLY A 157 -7.09 2.95 8.24
N LEU A 158 -7.73 4.00 8.76
CA LEU A 158 -9.05 4.46 8.32
C LEU A 158 -8.98 5.69 7.41
N ASN A 159 -7.99 6.56 7.60
CA ASN A 159 -7.89 7.81 6.87
C ASN A 159 -6.68 7.80 5.95
N ILE A 160 -6.90 8.18 4.69
CA ILE A 160 -5.83 8.41 3.72
C ILE A 160 -5.09 9.70 4.10
N ILE A 161 -3.77 9.65 4.07
CA ILE A 161 -2.90 10.78 4.41
C ILE A 161 -1.84 10.95 3.31
N GLN A 162 -1.25 12.15 3.23
CA GLN A 162 -0.02 12.33 2.46
C GLN A 162 1.08 11.47 3.06
N CYS A 163 1.80 10.74 2.22
CA CYS A 163 2.92 9.92 2.68
C CYS A 163 4.04 10.81 3.26
N PRO A 164 4.43 10.60 4.53
CA PRO A 164 5.55 11.34 5.13
C PRO A 164 6.87 11.08 4.40
N ILE A 165 7.06 9.85 3.94
CA ILE A 165 8.20 9.41 3.15
C ILE A 165 7.74 8.44 2.06
N MET A 166 8.37 8.53 0.89
CA MET A 166 8.12 7.63 -0.23
C MET A 166 9.20 6.54 -0.32
N PRO A 167 8.86 5.33 -0.81
CA PRO A 167 9.85 4.28 -1.05
C PRO A 167 11.01 4.74 -1.95
N ASN A 168 12.21 4.23 -1.69
CA ASN A 168 13.39 4.51 -2.50
C ASN A 168 13.62 3.49 -3.64
N SER A 169 12.90 2.38 -3.63
CA SER A 169 12.95 1.28 -4.61
C SER A 169 11.74 1.27 -5.53
N GLY A 170 11.77 0.41 -6.56
CA GLY A 170 10.63 0.22 -7.46
C GLY A 170 10.36 1.38 -8.42
N LYS A 171 11.32 2.32 -8.55
CA LYS A 171 11.16 3.48 -9.44
C LYS A 171 10.94 3.03 -10.88
N CYS A 172 9.95 3.65 -11.51
CA CYS A 172 9.71 3.49 -12.93
C CYS A 172 10.89 4.03 -13.75
N GLY A 173 11.40 3.21 -14.67
CA GLY A 173 12.57 3.55 -15.49
C GLY A 173 12.28 4.55 -16.62
N SER A 174 11.01 4.80 -16.90
CA SER A 174 10.51 5.69 -17.93
C SER A 174 9.40 6.57 -17.37
N ASN A 175 9.26 7.79 -17.90
CA ASN A 175 8.13 8.68 -17.59
C ASN A 175 6.82 8.22 -18.24
N THR A 176 6.89 7.27 -19.16
CA THR A 176 5.75 6.62 -19.81
C THR A 176 5.85 5.12 -19.56
N ILE A 177 4.79 4.55 -18.99
CA ILE A 177 4.74 3.14 -18.58
C ILE A 177 3.49 2.47 -19.14
N GLU A 178 3.58 1.17 -19.36
CA GLU A 178 2.45 0.35 -19.80
C GLU A 178 1.47 0.09 -18.67
N PHE A 179 0.17 0.04 -19.00
CA PHE A 179 -0.86 -0.54 -18.14
C PHE A 179 -1.42 -1.79 -18.83
N PRO A 180 -0.84 -2.98 -18.57
CA PRO A 180 -1.12 -4.16 -19.37
C PRO A 180 -2.52 -4.73 -19.08
N THR A 181 -3.06 -5.48 -20.03
CA THR A 181 -4.28 -6.26 -19.82
C THR A 181 -4.05 -7.39 -18.83
N PHE A 182 -5.08 -7.81 -18.08
CA PHE A 182 -5.03 -9.04 -17.26
C PHE A 182 -5.95 -10.13 -17.78
#